data_AF-A0A9E2BIC3-F1
#
_entry.id   AF-A0A9E2BIC3-F1
#
_cell.length_a   1.000
_cell.length_b   1.000
_cell.length_c   1.000
_cell.angle_alpha   90.00
_cell.angle_beta   90.00
_cell.angle_gamma   90.00
#
_symmetry.space_group_name_H-M   'P 1'
#
loop_
_entity.id
_entity.type
_entity.pdbx_description
1 polymer ?
#
loop_
_entity_poly.entity_id
_entity_poly.type
_entity_poly.pdbx_seq_one_letter_code
_entity_poly.pdbx_strand_id
1 'polypeptide(L)'
;MKESVIGVIPTGSGKSLTYQLPALIDAEKTKSITIVIEPLVALTQDQVNILKSRYQIPNVEYISSLQNIQGYYSGCLGCRLCLGS
;
A
#
# COMPACT_ATOMS: atom_id res chain seq x y z
N MET A 1 9.64 20.29 0.37
CA MET A 1 8.68 20.35 -0.75
C MET A 1 8.56 18.96 -1.34
N LYS A 2 7.34 18.45 -1.53
CA LYS A 2 7.07 17.21 -2.28
C LYS A 2 6.66 17.63 -3.68
N GLU A 3 7.38 17.13 -4.69
CA GLU A 3 7.08 17.39 -6.10
C GLU A 3 6.34 16.19 -6.70
N SER A 4 5.45 16.46 -7.66
CA SER A 4 4.82 15.40 -8.44
C SER A 4 5.81 14.85 -9.47
N VAL A 5 5.98 13.53 -9.51
CA VAL A 5 6.92 12.85 -10.41
C VAL A 5 6.18 11.82 -11.25
N ILE A 6 6.48 11.79 -12.54
CA ILE A 6 6.09 10.71 -13.45
C ILE A 6 7.31 9.82 -13.72
N GLY A 7 7.21 8.54 -13.36
CA GLY A 7 8.26 7.55 -13.58
C GLY A 7 7.82 6.48 -14.56
N VAL A 8 8.50 6.40 -15.71
CA VAL A 8 8.34 5.28 -16.66
C VAL A 8 9.41 4.25 -16.32
N ILE A 9 9.01 3.17 -15.67
CA ILE A 9 9.90 2.12 -15.17
C ILE A 9 9.56 0.82 -15.89
N PRO A 10 10.53 0.11 -16.50
CA PRO A 10 10.26 -1.16 -17.16
C PRO A 10 9.82 -2.23 -16.13
N THR A 11 9.08 -3.23 -16.61
CA THR A 11 8.64 -4.34 -15.77
C THR A 11 9.83 -5.07 -15.15
N GLY A 12 9.65 -5.64 -13.95
CA GLY A 12 10.72 -6.33 -13.22
C GLY A 12 11.75 -5.43 -12.52
N SER A 13 11.74 -4.12 -12.79
CA SER A 13 12.70 -3.17 -12.17
C SER A 13 12.31 -2.70 -10.77
N GLY A 14 11.35 -3.36 -10.12
CA GLY A 14 10.95 -3.01 -8.75
C GLY A 14 10.15 -1.72 -8.63
N LYS A 15 9.32 -1.36 -9.63
CA LYS A 15 8.43 -0.19 -9.60
C LYS A 15 7.61 -0.08 -8.30
N SER A 16 7.27 -1.21 -7.67
CA SER A 16 6.52 -1.20 -6.42
C SER A 16 7.26 -0.54 -5.25
N LEU A 17 8.58 -0.71 -5.19
CA LEU A 17 9.39 -0.12 -4.12
C LEU A 17 9.42 1.40 -4.17
N THR A 18 9.28 2.01 -5.35
CA THR A 18 9.38 3.46 -5.52
C THR A 18 8.21 4.22 -4.87
N TYR A 19 7.09 3.55 -4.60
CA TYR A 19 5.98 4.12 -3.82
C TYR A 19 5.84 3.48 -2.43
N GLN A 20 6.19 2.20 -2.26
CA GLN A 20 6.06 1.52 -0.97
C GLN A 20 7.06 2.02 0.08
N LEU A 21 8.34 2.17 -0.26
CA LEU A 21 9.36 2.65 0.69
C LEU A 21 9.06 4.06 1.21
N PRO A 22 8.82 5.08 0.36
CA PRO A 22 8.51 6.41 0.85
C PRO A 22 7.20 6.42 1.66
N ALA A 23 6.21 5.61 1.28
CA ALA A 23 4.97 5.49 2.04
C ALA A 23 5.18 5.02 3.48
N LEU A 24 6.03 4.00 3.68
CA LEU A 24 6.35 3.47 5.01
C LEU A 24 7.14 4.48 5.85
N ILE A 25 8.10 5.17 5.23
CA ILE A 25 8.90 6.20 5.91
C ILE A 25 8.01 7.37 6.36
N ASP A 26 7.14 7.86 5.48
CA ASP A 26 6.24 8.96 5.78
C ASP A 26 5.19 8.54 6.81
N ALA A 27 4.69 7.31 6.69
CA ALA A 27 3.83 6.68 7.68
C ALA A 27 4.47 6.71 9.08
N GLU A 28 5.72 6.28 9.23
CA GLU A 28 6.40 6.27 10.53
C GLU A 28 6.65 7.68 11.07
N LYS A 29 7.23 8.56 10.24
CA LYS A 29 7.70 9.89 10.66
C LYS A 29 6.57 10.89 10.91
N THR A 30 5.54 10.86 10.08
CA THR A 30 4.51 11.92 10.05
C THR A 30 3.11 11.42 10.34
N LYS A 31 2.95 10.10 10.58
CA LYS A 31 1.64 9.44 10.71
C LYS A 31 0.73 9.69 9.49
N SER A 32 1.31 9.93 8.32
CA SER A 32 0.56 10.11 7.07
C SER A 32 -0.01 8.80 6.56
N ILE A 33 -1.06 8.90 5.76
CA ILE A 33 -1.64 7.78 5.01
C ILE A 33 -1.20 7.91 3.55
N THR A 34 -0.70 6.82 2.97
CA THR A 34 -0.43 6.74 1.53
C THR A 34 -1.46 5.82 0.86
N ILE A 35 -2.04 6.29 -0.24
CA ILE A 35 -2.96 5.52 -1.07
C ILE A 35 -2.26 5.17 -2.38
N VAL A 36 -2.19 3.87 -2.68
CA VAL A 36 -1.65 3.34 -3.93
C VAL A 36 -2.80 2.74 -4.72
N ILE A 37 -2.99 3.16 -5.97
CA ILE A 37 -4.08 2.66 -6.82
C ILE A 37 -3.48 1.71 -7.86
N GLU A 38 -3.97 0.48 -7.90
CA GLU A 38 -3.57 -0.55 -8.87
C GLU A 38 -4.79 -1.15 -9.58
N PRO A 39 -4.68 -1.48 -10.88
CA PRO A 39 -5.83 -1.97 -11.65
C PRO A 39 -6.26 -3.41 -11.30
N LEU A 40 -5.43 -4.18 -10.58
CA LEU A 40 -5.67 -5.60 -10.32
C LEU A 40 -5.74 -5.89 -8.82
N VAL A 41 -6.92 -6.31 -8.35
CA VAL A 41 -7.16 -6.71 -6.94
C VAL A 41 -6.19 -7.80 -6.50
N ALA A 42 -5.96 -8.81 -7.35
CA ALA A 42 -5.07 -9.94 -7.03
C ALA A 42 -3.64 -9.48 -6.74
N LEU A 43 -3.11 -8.53 -7.52
CA LEU A 43 -1.77 -8.00 -7.34
C LEU A 43 -1.67 -7.21 -6.03
N THR A 44 -2.66 -6.38 -5.75
CA THR A 44 -2.77 -5.64 -4.49
C THR A 44 -2.78 -6.58 -3.29
N GLN A 45 -3.56 -7.67 -3.36
CA GLN A 45 -3.66 -8.65 -2.28
C GLN A 45 -2.33 -9.38 -2.04
N ASP A 46 -1.63 -9.77 -3.10
CA ASP A 46 -0.30 -10.38 -3.01
C ASP A 46 0.71 -9.43 -2.35
N GLN A 47 0.69 -8.15 -2.70
CA GLN A 47 1.57 -7.14 -2.08
C GLN A 47 1.29 -6.97 -0.59
N VAL A 48 0.01 -6.86 -0.17
CA VAL A 48 -0.35 -6.75 1.25
C VAL A 48 0.09 -7.99 2.03
N ASN A 49 -0.12 -9.18 1.48
CA ASN A 49 0.30 -10.44 2.10
C ASN A 49 1.82 -10.49 2.28
N ILE A 50 2.60 -10.06 1.28
CA ILE A 50 4.06 -9.96 1.40
C ILE A 50 4.46 -8.99 2.52
N LEU A 51 3.85 -7.79 2.57
CA LEU A 51 4.17 -6.78 3.58
C LEU A 51 3.83 -7.26 5.01
N LYS A 52 2.67 -7.90 5.20
CA LYS A 52 2.25 -8.43 6.51
C LYS A 52 3.03 -9.68 6.92
N SER A 53 3.07 -10.70 6.05
CA SER A 53 3.61 -12.01 6.43
C SER A 53 5.13 -12.05 6.39
N ARG A 54 5.75 -11.48 5.35
CA ARG A 54 7.21 -11.58 5.15
C ARG A 54 7.98 -10.49 5.89
N TYR A 55 7.44 -9.27 5.92
CA TYR A 55 8.13 -8.11 6.51
C TYR A 55 7.54 -7.67 7.85
N GLN A 56 6.52 -8.38 8.37
CA GLN A 56 5.86 -8.11 9.64
C GLN A 56 5.41 -6.64 9.79
N ILE A 57 4.93 -6.03 8.70
CA ILE A 57 4.41 -4.66 8.73
C ILE A 57 2.91 -4.72 9.02
N PRO A 58 2.45 -4.35 10.23
CA PRO A 58 1.07 -4.59 10.65
C PRO A 58 0.06 -3.59 10.06
N ASN A 59 0.52 -2.38 9.68
CA ASN A 59 -0.34 -1.23 9.35
C ASN A 59 -0.53 -1.05 7.83
N VAL A 60 -0.77 -2.14 7.11
CA VAL A 60 -1.03 -2.14 5.66
C VAL A 60 -2.37 -2.81 5.41
N GLU A 61 -3.22 -2.26 4.55
CA GLU A 61 -4.47 -2.90 4.16
C GLU A 61 -4.77 -2.64 2.68
N TYR A 62 -5.65 -3.44 2.09
CA TYR A 62 -6.19 -3.15 0.77
C TYR A 62 -7.69 -2.90 0.79
N ILE A 63 -8.16 -2.11 -0.18
CA ILE A 63 -9.56 -1.72 -0.33
C ILE A 63 -10.04 -2.20 -1.70
N SER A 64 -11.10 -3.01 -1.70
CA SER A 64 -11.74 -3.54 -2.90
C SER A 64 -13.24 -3.72 -2.64
N SER A 65 -14.05 -3.65 -3.70
CA SER A 65 -15.49 -3.89 -3.65
C SER A 65 -15.87 -5.33 -3.27
N LEU A 66 -14.93 -6.26 -3.38
CA LEU A 66 -15.11 -7.69 -3.07
C LEU A 66 -14.86 -8.01 -1.59
N GLN A 67 -14.38 -7.06 -0.79
CA GLN A 67 -14.08 -7.28 0.63
C GLN A 67 -15.29 -7.08 1.54
N ASN A 68 -15.35 -7.90 2.60
CA ASN A 68 -16.36 -7.80 3.65
C ASN A 68 -16.05 -6.66 4.63
N ILE A 69 -17.08 -5.93 5.05
CA ILE A 69 -17.02 -4.71 5.88
C ILE A 69 -16.31 -4.92 7.23
N GLN A 70 -16.35 -6.12 7.82
CA GLN A 70 -15.65 -6.39 9.08
C GLN A 70 -14.11 -6.35 8.99
N GLY A 71 -13.54 -6.71 7.83
CA GLY A 71 -12.10 -6.58 7.59
C GLY A 71 -11.67 -5.12 7.42
N TYR A 72 -12.55 -4.30 6.83
CA TYR A 72 -12.30 -2.87 6.56
C TYR A 72 -12.13 -2.05 7.85
N TYR A 73 -13.03 -2.20 8.83
CA TYR A 73 -12.97 -1.44 10.09
C TYR A 73 -11.84 -1.86 11.02
N SER A 74 -11.43 -3.14 10.97
CA SER A 74 -10.36 -3.67 11.81
C SER A 74 -8.96 -3.27 11.30
N GLY A 75 -8.81 -3.07 9.98
CA GLY A 75 -7.56 -2.66 9.34
C GLY A 75 -7.42 -1.16 9.11
N CYS A 76 -8.41 -0.48 8.52
CA CYS A 76 -8.23 0.90 8.04
C CYS A 76 -8.06 1.95 9.15
N LEU A 77 -8.58 1.74 10.36
CA LEU A 77 -8.42 2.72 11.46
C LEU A 77 -6.98 2.83 11.98
N GLY A 78 -6.11 1.85 11.68
CA GLY A 78 -4.68 1.86 12.03
C GLY A 78 -3.73 1.84 10.82
N CYS A 79 -4.25 1.71 9.61
CA CYS A 79 -3.42 1.56 8.42
C CYS A 79 -2.80 2.86 7.96
N ARG A 80 -1.52 2.77 7.59
CA ARG A 80 -0.75 3.90 7.09
C ARG A 80 -0.37 3.75 5.61
N LEU A 81 -0.58 2.57 5.05
CA LEU A 81 -0.51 2.28 3.63
C LEU A 81 -1.78 1.53 3.21
N CYS A 82 -2.57 2.14 2.32
CA CYS A 82 -3.76 1.54 1.74
C CYS A 82 -3.53 1.29 0.25
N LEU A 83 -3.69 0.06 -0.20
CA LEU A 83 -3.64 -0.30 -1.62
C LEU A 83 -5.07 -0.50 -2.14
N GLY A 84 -5.49 0.26 -3.13
CA GLY A 84 -6.83 0.21 -3.69
C GLY A 84 -6.83 -0.19 -5.16
N SER A 85 -7.94 -0.76 -5.61
CA SER A 85 -8.28 -0.95 -7.03
C SER A 85 -9.66 -0.40 -7.32
#